data_AF-A0A455UJ37-F1
#
_entry.id   AF-A0A455UJ37-F1
#
_cell.length_a   1.000
_cell.length_b   1.000
_cell.length_c   1.000
_cell.angle_alpha   90.00
_cell.angle_beta   90.00
_cell.angle_gamma   90.00
#
_symmetry.space_group_name_H-M   'P 1'
#
loop_
_entity.id
_entity.type
_entity.pdbx_description
1 polymer ?
#
loop_
_entity_poly.entity_id
_entity_poly.type
_entity_poly.pdbx_seq_one_letter_code
_entity_poly.pdbx_strand_id
1 'polypeptide(L)'
;MLLNALLALSGPLVLAGVGVGLLGAAGPLADSAAPAMLQLALSWAVIAWARRLLVADGVAERHFTWSPQYSARLRQLLRGLGISLVPVIGIAAMSGEMETPLALRPVALMLLSCGLLAMSWWLAQLILAHVPIFGVRLFRLLLGLAMASVPLILLGLVVWGYEYTALRLVARFVITLYLLGLWVVVEATLVRSLAVAARRLAYRRALARRRAQVQEGAEGGLEVVEEPPLDMEQINSQSLRLSKLILLIGFSALLYLVWSDLLSVLGYLDNVSLWEAQEGDLVDNALSISDIFAALLIVAITFIMAGNLPGLLEVMVLSRLSLKQGSAYAISSLLSYTIVGTGIVMGLSTLGVSWDKLQWLVAALSVGLGFGLQEIFANFISGLIILFERPIRIGDTITLGNLHGTVSRIRIRATTVTDFDRKEIIIPNKTFVTDQLINWSLSDNITRVVLTYGVAHGSDMPKVHQLLRKAADENPAYSPTRNPRFSA
;
A
#
# COMPACT_ATOMS: atom_id res chain seq x y z
N MET A 1 -9.93 11.98 26.92
CA MET A 1 -9.46 12.88 25.85
C MET A 1 -10.08 14.27 25.97
N LEU A 2 -11.39 14.42 25.76
CA LEU A 2 -12.10 15.72 25.86
C LEU A 2 -11.93 16.43 27.20
N LEU A 3 -12.08 15.72 28.33
CA LEU A 3 -11.88 16.31 29.66
C LEU A 3 -10.45 16.87 29.85
N ASN A 4 -9.43 16.17 29.34
CA ASN A 4 -8.05 16.66 29.41
C ASN A 4 -7.81 17.87 28.50
N ALA A 5 -8.53 17.98 27.39
CA ALA A 5 -8.51 19.17 26.53
C ALA A 5 -9.13 20.36 27.28
N LEU A 6 -10.32 20.21 27.85
CA LEU A 6 -10.98 21.27 28.63
C LEU A 6 -10.12 21.76 29.79
N LEU A 7 -9.49 20.84 30.54
CA LEU A 7 -8.60 21.21 31.65
C LEU A 7 -7.28 21.86 31.19
N ALA A 8 -6.86 21.65 29.95
CA ALA A 8 -5.68 22.30 29.38
C ALA A 8 -5.97 23.70 28.84
N LEU A 9 -7.24 24.05 28.60
CA LEU A 9 -7.63 25.29 27.92
C LEU A 9 -7.53 26.55 28.79
N SER A 10 -7.46 26.46 30.12
CA SER A 10 -7.58 27.65 30.99
C SER A 10 -6.53 28.74 30.73
N GLY A 11 -5.24 28.38 30.64
CA GLY A 11 -4.17 29.32 30.29
C GLY A 11 -4.26 29.86 28.86
N PRO A 12 -4.39 28.98 27.84
CA PRO A 12 -4.60 29.38 26.45
C PRO A 12 -5.80 30.30 26.23
N LEU A 13 -6.93 30.07 26.89
CA LEU A 13 -8.13 30.90 26.76
C LEU A 13 -7.91 32.31 27.30
N VAL A 14 -7.17 32.46 28.40
CA VAL A 14 -6.82 33.79 28.92
C VAL A 14 -5.96 34.53 27.89
N LEU A 15 -4.94 33.87 27.33
CA LEU A 15 -4.07 34.47 26.32
C LEU A 15 -4.82 34.81 25.03
N ALA A 16 -5.73 33.93 24.60
CA ALA A 16 -6.60 34.18 23.46
C ALA A 16 -7.56 35.34 23.73
N GLY A 17 -8.13 35.43 24.94
CA GLY A 17 -8.99 36.53 25.35
C GLY A 17 -8.26 37.88 25.33
N VAL A 18 -7.01 37.93 25.79
CA VAL A 18 -6.15 39.12 25.66
C VAL A 18 -5.91 39.46 24.18
N GLY A 19 -5.60 38.46 23.35
CA GLY A 19 -5.42 38.66 21.91
C GLY A 19 -6.67 39.22 21.21
N VAL A 20 -7.85 38.68 21.49
CA VAL A 20 -9.12 39.19 20.97
C VAL A 20 -9.43 40.58 21.50
N GLY A 21 -9.12 40.86 22.77
CA GLY A 21 -9.26 42.20 23.35
C GLY A 21 -8.39 43.23 22.63
N LEU A 22 -7.18 42.84 22.22
CA LEU A 22 -6.28 43.69 21.44
C LEU A 22 -6.77 43.93 20.01
N LEU A 23 -7.48 42.99 19.39
CA LEU A 23 -8.11 43.23 18.07
C LEU A 23 -9.13 44.38 18.09
N GLY A 24 -9.73 44.66 19.24
CA GLY A 24 -10.65 45.78 19.43
C GLY A 24 -9.95 47.12 19.71
N ALA A 25 -8.64 47.11 19.96
CA ALA A 25 -7.85 48.31 20.21
C ALA A 25 -7.21 48.82 18.92
N ALA A 26 -7.35 50.11 18.63
CA ALA A 26 -6.70 50.72 17.46
C ALA A 26 -5.23 51.03 17.77
N GLY A 27 -4.31 50.54 16.93
CA GLY A 27 -2.91 50.96 16.92
C GLY A 27 -1.94 49.90 16.40
N PRO A 28 -0.76 50.31 15.89
CA PRO A 28 0.19 49.40 15.21
C PRO A 28 0.75 48.30 16.13
N LEU A 29 0.81 48.55 17.44
CA LEU A 29 1.18 47.54 18.43
C LEU A 29 0.07 46.52 18.65
N ALA A 30 -1.20 46.94 18.61
CA ALA A 30 -2.34 46.04 18.77
C ALA A 30 -2.48 45.14 17.54
N ASP A 31 -2.33 45.70 16.34
CA ASP A 31 -2.41 44.99 15.07
C ASP A 31 -1.35 43.89 14.95
N SER A 32 -0.13 44.12 15.47
CA SER A 32 0.95 43.12 15.47
C SER A 32 0.90 42.15 16.68
N ALA A 33 0.51 42.61 17.86
CA ALA A 33 0.50 41.78 19.08
C ALA A 33 -0.71 40.85 19.16
N ALA A 34 -1.87 41.25 18.67
CA ALA A 34 -3.09 40.44 18.68
C ALA A 34 -2.94 39.08 17.94
N PRO A 35 -2.48 39.02 16.67
CA PRO A 35 -2.28 37.74 15.99
C PRO A 35 -1.20 36.89 16.66
N ALA A 36 -0.16 37.50 17.23
CA ALA A 36 0.87 36.80 17.98
C ALA A 36 0.32 36.13 19.25
N MET A 37 -0.51 36.84 20.02
CA MET A 37 -1.19 36.30 21.20
C MET A 37 -2.08 35.11 20.85
N LEU A 38 -2.84 35.19 19.75
CA LEU A 38 -3.71 34.11 19.28
C LEU A 38 -2.93 32.86 18.84
N GLN A 39 -1.85 33.03 18.08
CA GLN A 39 -1.00 31.92 17.67
C GLN A 39 -0.24 31.28 18.85
N LEU A 40 0.22 32.08 19.80
CA LEU A 40 0.82 31.59 21.04
C LEU A 40 -0.19 30.86 21.92
N ALA A 41 -1.44 31.34 21.97
CA ALA A 41 -2.53 30.64 22.67
C ALA A 41 -2.79 29.27 22.06
N LEU A 42 -2.85 29.17 20.72
CA LEU A 42 -3.00 27.88 20.03
C LEU A 42 -1.82 26.95 20.34
N SER A 43 -0.58 27.45 20.24
CA SER A 43 0.63 26.68 20.55
C SER A 43 0.60 26.14 21.97
N TRP A 44 0.27 27.00 22.93
CA TRP A 44 0.16 26.63 24.33
C TRP A 44 -0.94 25.59 24.53
N ALA A 45 -2.10 25.73 23.88
CA ALA A 45 -3.17 24.73 23.97
C ALA A 45 -2.71 23.35 23.49
N VAL A 46 -2.04 23.27 22.34
CA VAL A 46 -1.54 22.01 21.78
C VAL A 46 -0.53 21.35 22.72
N ILE A 47 0.47 22.11 23.19
CA ILE A 47 1.51 21.58 24.08
C ILE A 47 0.95 21.22 25.47
N ALA A 48 0.07 22.05 26.04
CA ALA A 48 -0.55 21.80 27.34
C ALA A 48 -1.44 20.55 27.30
N TRP A 49 -2.22 20.38 26.23
CA TRP A 49 -3.03 19.19 26.02
C TRP A 49 -2.16 17.93 25.91
N ALA A 50 -1.13 17.95 25.04
CA ALA A 50 -0.20 16.84 24.88
C ALA A 50 0.48 16.47 26.21
N ARG A 51 0.93 17.46 26.99
CA ARG A 51 1.53 17.22 28.32
C ARG A 51 0.54 16.66 29.34
N ARG A 52 -0.74 17.05 29.29
CA ARG A 52 -1.79 16.48 30.17
C ARG A 52 -2.08 15.02 29.86
N LEU A 53 -2.00 14.61 28.59
CA LEU A 53 -2.15 13.20 28.21
C LEU A 53 -1.06 12.31 28.83
N LEU A 54 0.11 12.89 29.09
CA LEU A 54 1.31 12.23 29.60
C LEU A 54 1.45 12.24 31.12
N VAL A 55 0.46 12.73 31.87
CA VAL A 55 0.49 12.76 33.35
C VAL A 55 0.61 11.33 33.91
N ALA A 56 1.22 11.17 35.09
CA ALA A 56 1.31 9.88 35.76
C ALA A 56 -0.11 9.36 36.00
N ASP A 57 -0.35 8.06 35.78
CA ASP A 57 -1.70 7.47 35.80
C ASP A 57 -2.67 8.08 34.77
N GLY A 58 -2.14 8.81 33.78
CA GLY A 58 -2.90 9.50 32.75
C GLY A 58 -3.30 8.59 31.59
N VAL A 59 -3.77 9.22 30.51
CA VAL A 59 -4.29 8.50 29.33
C VAL A 59 -3.18 7.70 28.64
N ALA A 60 -1.97 8.26 28.56
CA ALA A 60 -0.82 7.59 27.93
C ALA A 60 -0.45 6.27 28.63
N GLU A 61 -0.44 6.25 29.97
CA GLU A 61 -0.07 5.05 30.74
C GLU A 61 -1.24 4.03 30.77
N ARG A 62 -2.46 4.47 31.10
CA ARG A 62 -3.61 3.56 31.30
C ARG A 62 -4.27 3.06 30.01
N HIS A 63 -4.33 3.91 28.99
CA HIS A 63 -5.01 3.58 27.73
C HIS A 63 -4.03 3.22 26.62
N PHE A 64 -2.93 3.97 26.48
CA PHE A 64 -1.93 3.72 25.44
C PHE A 64 -0.80 2.78 25.85
N THR A 65 -0.77 2.35 27.12
CA THR A 65 0.23 1.40 27.66
C THR A 65 1.68 1.86 27.49
N TRP A 66 1.90 3.18 27.44
CA TRP A 66 3.24 3.75 27.37
C TRP A 66 3.94 3.63 28.72
N SER A 67 5.26 3.39 28.73
CA SER A 67 5.98 3.22 30.00
C SER A 67 6.01 4.54 30.80
N PRO A 68 5.98 4.48 32.14
CA PRO A 68 6.00 5.69 32.97
C PRO A 68 7.26 6.53 32.76
N GLN A 69 8.42 5.88 32.60
CA GLN A 69 9.70 6.55 32.34
C GLN A 69 9.69 7.30 31.00
N TYR A 70 9.12 6.67 29.96
CA TYR A 70 8.98 7.29 28.65
C TYR A 70 8.01 8.47 28.67
N SER A 71 6.85 8.32 29.33
CA SER A 71 5.85 9.39 29.46
C SER A 71 6.38 10.60 30.24
N ALA A 72 7.16 10.37 31.30
CA ALA A 72 7.80 11.43 32.08
C ALA A 72 8.85 12.18 31.25
N ARG A 73 9.74 11.46 30.54
CA ARG A 73 10.75 12.06 29.66
C ARG A 73 10.11 12.87 28.54
N LEU A 74 9.11 12.32 27.85
CA LEU A 74 8.40 13.03 26.78
C LEU A 74 7.70 14.29 27.29
N ARG A 75 7.13 14.27 28.49
CA ARG A 75 6.49 15.44 29.11
C ARG A 75 7.48 16.59 29.36
N GLN A 76 8.73 16.27 29.73
CA GLN A 76 9.80 17.24 29.90
C GLN A 76 10.26 17.81 28.56
N LEU A 77 10.48 16.94 27.55
CA LEU A 77 10.88 17.37 26.21
C LEU A 77 9.83 18.27 25.54
N LEU A 78 8.53 17.94 25.67
CA LEU A 78 7.44 18.78 25.18
C LEU A 78 7.35 20.13 25.90
N ARG A 79 7.74 20.21 27.18
CA ARG A 79 7.83 21.49 27.89
C ARG A 79 8.95 22.34 27.30
N GLY A 80 10.12 21.76 27.06
CA GLY A 80 11.24 22.43 26.42
C GLY A 80 10.90 22.94 25.02
N LEU A 81 10.27 22.08 24.20
CA LEU A 81 9.78 22.45 22.88
C LEU A 81 8.77 23.61 22.94
N GLY A 82 7.80 23.53 23.85
CA GLY A 82 6.81 24.60 24.04
C GLY A 82 7.44 25.94 24.42
N ILE A 83 8.47 25.96 25.27
CA ILE A 83 9.20 27.18 25.63
C ILE A 83 9.96 27.73 24.40
N SER A 84 10.59 26.86 23.61
CA SER A 84 11.31 27.29 22.40
C SER A 84 10.41 27.88 21.32
N LEU A 85 9.15 27.43 21.26
CA LEU A 85 8.15 27.93 20.31
C LEU A 85 7.69 29.35 20.62
N VAL A 86 7.77 29.81 21.87
CA VAL A 86 7.28 31.14 22.28
C VAL A 86 7.96 32.28 21.52
N PRO A 87 9.31 32.43 21.55
CA PRO A 87 9.97 33.48 20.78
C PRO A 87 9.79 33.30 19.27
N VAL A 88 9.78 32.05 18.78
CA VAL A 88 9.66 31.75 17.35
C VAL A 88 8.31 32.20 16.80
N ILE A 89 7.20 31.80 17.42
CA ILE A 89 5.85 32.15 17.00
C ILE A 89 5.57 33.63 17.29
N GLY A 90 5.95 34.12 18.47
CA GLY A 90 5.71 35.50 18.85
C GLY A 90 6.34 36.48 17.86
N ILE A 91 7.61 36.28 17.51
CA ILE A 91 8.31 37.18 16.58
C ILE A 91 7.84 36.97 15.15
N ALA A 92 7.60 35.72 14.73
CA ALA A 92 7.10 35.46 13.37
C ALA A 92 5.72 36.08 13.12
N ALA A 93 4.82 36.01 14.10
CA ALA A 93 3.50 36.59 14.00
C ALA A 93 3.52 38.13 14.04
N MET A 94 4.33 38.73 14.93
CA MET A 94 4.44 40.19 15.02
C MET A 94 5.13 40.81 13.81
N SER A 95 6.11 40.11 13.22
CA SER A 95 6.90 40.67 12.12
C SER A 95 6.18 40.70 10.78
N GLY A 96 5.00 40.08 10.64
CA GLY A 96 4.20 40.15 9.42
C GLY A 96 3.54 41.51 9.20
N GLU A 97 3.27 42.25 10.28
CA GLU A 97 2.51 43.52 10.29
C GLU A 97 3.40 44.75 10.53
N MET A 98 4.70 44.55 10.78
CA MET A 98 5.62 45.65 11.10
C MET A 98 6.37 46.15 9.86
N GLU A 99 6.36 47.46 9.63
CA GLU A 99 7.07 48.11 8.51
C GLU A 99 8.60 48.02 8.61
N THR A 100 9.13 47.86 9.82
CA THR A 100 10.59 47.79 10.03
C THR A 100 11.10 46.36 9.78
N PRO A 101 12.14 46.17 8.93
CA PRO A 101 12.80 44.87 8.76
C PRO A 101 13.27 44.25 10.08
N LEU A 102 13.35 42.91 10.15
CA LEU A 102 13.77 42.21 11.36
C LEU A 102 15.27 42.41 11.64
N ALA A 103 16.10 42.58 10.60
CA ALA A 103 17.53 42.88 10.71
C ALA A 103 17.82 44.16 11.51
N LEU A 104 16.90 45.13 11.49
CA LEU A 104 17.03 46.39 12.23
C LEU A 104 16.53 46.28 13.68
N ARG A 105 16.04 45.09 14.09
CA ARG A 105 15.48 44.82 15.42
C ARG A 105 16.33 43.75 16.13
N PRO A 106 17.51 44.10 16.66
CA PRO A 106 18.50 43.13 17.14
C PRO A 106 17.98 42.26 18.28
N VAL A 107 17.12 42.80 19.15
CA VAL A 107 16.49 42.05 20.25
C VAL A 107 15.55 40.96 19.71
N ALA A 108 14.74 41.29 18.70
CA ALA A 108 13.83 40.33 18.09
C ALA A 108 14.62 39.26 17.31
N LEU A 109 15.65 39.65 16.56
CA LEU A 109 16.50 38.69 15.86
C LEU A 109 17.22 37.74 16.81
N MET A 110 17.76 38.24 17.93
CA MET A 110 18.41 37.42 18.94
C MET A 110 17.45 36.43 19.59
N LEU A 111 16.24 36.88 19.97
CA LEU A 111 15.22 36.03 20.56
C LEU A 111 14.73 34.95 19.57
N LEU A 112 14.47 35.31 18.31
CA LEU A 112 14.09 34.36 17.26
C LEU A 112 15.19 33.31 17.05
N SER A 113 16.45 33.75 16.98
CA SER A 113 17.60 32.90 16.77
C SER A 113 17.80 31.89 17.90
N CYS A 114 17.75 32.37 19.16
CA CYS A 114 17.78 31.51 20.34
C CYS A 114 16.59 30.53 20.35
N GLY A 115 15.41 31.00 19.93
CA GLY A 115 14.21 30.19 19.78
C GLY A 115 14.40 29.03 18.78
N LEU A 116 14.89 29.32 17.58
CA LEU A 116 15.14 28.33 16.52
C LEU A 116 16.22 27.32 16.92
N LEU A 117 17.31 27.77 17.56
CA LEU A 117 18.35 26.89 18.09
C LEU A 117 17.80 25.95 19.17
N ALA A 118 17.05 26.50 20.13
CA ALA A 118 16.41 25.70 21.17
C ALA A 118 15.39 24.72 20.57
N MET A 119 14.61 25.15 19.58
CA MET A 119 13.63 24.33 18.88
C MET A 119 14.29 23.14 18.17
N SER A 120 15.39 23.38 17.44
CA SER A 120 16.20 22.33 16.83
C SER A 120 16.70 21.32 17.86
N TRP A 121 17.27 21.81 18.96
CA TRP A 121 17.77 20.96 20.05
C TRP A 121 16.67 20.08 20.66
N TRP A 122 15.53 20.66 21.05
CA TRP A 122 14.45 19.90 21.67
C TRP A 122 13.80 18.91 20.69
N LEU A 123 13.67 19.25 19.40
CA LEU A 123 13.21 18.32 18.37
C LEU A 123 14.16 17.13 18.24
N ALA A 124 15.47 17.37 18.14
CA ALA A 124 16.48 16.31 18.07
C ALA A 124 16.39 15.37 19.30
N GLN A 125 16.27 15.95 20.49
CA GLN A 125 16.12 15.16 21.73
C GLN A 125 14.81 14.36 21.75
N LEU A 126 13.71 14.91 21.23
CA LEU A 126 12.42 14.22 21.12
C LEU A 126 12.51 13.00 20.19
N ILE A 127 13.19 13.16 19.05
CA ILE A 127 13.41 12.09 18.08
C ILE A 127 14.29 10.98 18.67
N LEU A 128 15.37 11.34 19.37
CA LEU A 128 16.29 10.40 20.01
C LEU A 128 15.65 9.68 21.21
N ALA A 129 14.67 10.29 21.88
CA ALA A 129 14.00 9.71 23.05
C ALA A 129 12.90 8.70 22.69
N HIS A 130 12.42 8.68 21.45
CA HIS A 130 11.36 7.77 21.02
C HIS A 130 11.94 6.39 20.63
N VAL A 131 11.55 5.33 21.34
CA VAL A 131 11.93 3.94 21.03
C VAL A 131 11.21 3.48 19.75
N PRO A 132 11.87 2.79 18.80
CA PRO A 132 11.32 2.51 17.48
C PRO A 132 10.09 1.58 17.55
N ILE A 133 8.96 2.05 17.03
CA ILE A 133 7.72 1.26 16.81
C ILE A 133 7.75 0.53 15.44
N PHE A 134 8.69 0.86 14.54
CA PHE A 134 8.79 0.26 13.19
C PHE A 134 10.24 -0.14 12.81
N GLY A 135 10.36 -1.26 12.10
CA GLY A 135 11.59 -2.05 11.88
C GLY A 135 12.73 -1.46 11.05
N VAL A 136 12.70 -0.18 10.64
CA VAL A 136 13.83 0.48 9.95
C VAL A 136 14.29 1.70 10.75
N ARG A 137 15.16 1.44 11.73
CA ARG A 137 15.70 2.45 12.67
C ARG A 137 16.42 3.59 11.97
N LEU A 138 17.16 3.29 10.89
CA LEU A 138 17.98 4.27 10.17
C LEU A 138 17.13 5.29 9.42
N PHE A 139 16.14 4.85 8.63
CA PHE A 139 15.31 5.74 7.83
C PHE A 139 14.55 6.76 8.70
N ARG A 140 13.98 6.32 9.83
CA ARG A 140 13.30 7.23 10.77
C ARG A 140 14.26 8.20 11.45
N LEU A 141 15.46 7.73 11.84
CA LEU A 141 16.46 8.58 12.46
C LEU A 141 16.93 9.66 11.48
N LEU A 142 17.16 9.30 10.21
CA LEU A 142 17.49 10.25 9.15
C LEU A 142 16.36 11.26 8.93
N LEU A 143 15.11 10.79 8.79
CA LEU A 143 13.96 11.68 8.60
C LEU A 143 13.74 12.61 9.80
N GLY A 144 13.88 12.08 11.03
CA GLY A 144 13.78 12.88 12.24
C GLY A 144 14.91 13.92 12.34
N LEU A 145 16.16 13.53 12.12
CA LEU A 145 17.28 14.47 12.10
C LEU A 145 17.10 15.54 11.00
N ALA A 146 16.56 15.17 9.84
CA ALA A 146 16.20 16.13 8.81
C ALA A 146 15.13 17.12 9.29
N MET A 147 14.12 16.69 10.05
CA MET A 147 13.16 17.64 10.66
C MET A 147 13.82 18.53 11.72
N ALA A 148 14.75 17.99 12.51
CA ALA A 148 15.46 18.75 13.52
C ALA A 148 16.45 19.77 12.92
N SER A 149 16.94 19.56 11.69
CA SER A 149 17.79 20.52 10.99
C SER A 149 17.01 21.67 10.34
N VAL A 150 15.70 21.53 10.10
CA VAL A 150 14.87 22.59 9.50
C VAL A 150 14.98 23.93 10.23
N PRO A 151 14.83 24.04 11.57
CA PRO A 151 15.00 25.32 12.25
C PRO A 151 16.38 25.97 12.07
N LEU A 152 17.43 25.17 11.88
CA LEU A 152 18.79 25.67 11.61
C LEU A 152 18.91 26.22 10.18
N ILE A 153 18.27 25.55 9.21
CA ILE A 153 18.18 26.04 7.83
C ILE A 153 17.42 27.37 7.81
N LEU A 154 16.30 27.45 8.54
CA LEU A 154 15.51 28.69 8.67
C LEU A 154 16.31 29.81 9.35
N LEU A 155 17.08 29.49 10.38
CA LEU A 155 18.02 30.43 11.00
C LEU A 155 19.02 30.97 9.96
N GLY A 156 19.62 30.09 9.16
CA GLY A 156 20.53 30.48 8.08
C GLY A 156 19.88 31.42 7.07
N LEU A 157 18.62 31.17 6.69
CA LEU A 157 17.86 32.05 5.80
C LEU A 157 17.63 33.44 6.41
N VAL A 158 17.30 33.51 7.71
CA VAL A 158 17.15 34.80 8.41
C VAL A 158 18.47 35.56 8.39
N VAL A 159 19.59 34.91 8.71
CA VAL A 159 20.93 35.53 8.74
C VAL A 159 21.37 36.01 7.35
N TRP A 160 20.99 35.30 6.28
CA TRP A 160 21.26 35.69 4.90
C TRP A 160 20.38 36.86 4.43
N GLY A 161 19.35 37.24 5.18
CA GLY A 161 18.43 38.33 4.83
C GLY A 161 17.16 37.88 4.09
N TYR A 162 16.90 36.56 3.96
CA TYR A 162 15.64 36.02 3.43
C TYR A 162 14.55 35.97 4.52
N GLU A 163 14.34 37.08 5.23
CA GLU A 163 13.49 37.15 6.42
C GLU A 163 12.04 36.76 6.15
N TYR A 164 11.43 37.37 5.14
CA TYR A 164 10.04 37.11 4.78
C TYR A 164 9.78 35.63 4.48
N THR A 165 10.67 35.03 3.67
CA THR A 165 10.61 33.60 3.31
C THR A 165 10.80 32.73 4.56
N ALA A 166 11.79 33.04 5.39
CA ALA A 166 12.07 32.28 6.60
C ALA A 166 10.89 32.31 7.57
N LEU A 167 10.27 33.48 7.81
CA LEU A 167 9.12 33.61 8.70
C LEU A 167 7.89 32.85 8.21
N ARG A 168 7.60 32.89 6.89
CA ARG A 168 6.53 32.08 6.29
C ARG A 168 6.78 30.58 6.44
N LEU A 169 8.02 30.14 6.20
CA LEU A 169 8.40 28.74 6.36
C LEU A 169 8.37 28.30 7.83
N VAL A 170 8.75 29.16 8.78
CA VAL A 170 8.60 28.92 10.22
C VAL A 170 7.14 28.66 10.58
N ALA A 171 6.21 29.51 10.13
CA ALA A 171 4.79 29.34 10.42
C ALA A 171 4.26 27.98 9.90
N ARG A 172 4.60 27.61 8.66
CA ARG A 172 4.21 26.30 8.09
C ARG A 172 4.86 25.14 8.86
N PHE A 173 6.14 25.25 9.22
CA PHE A 173 6.84 24.24 9.99
C PHE A 173 6.23 24.04 11.38
N VAL A 174 5.79 25.12 12.04
CA VAL A 174 5.06 25.02 13.31
C VAL A 174 3.73 24.27 13.12
N ILE A 175 2.98 24.55 12.05
CA ILE A 175 1.74 23.84 11.73
C ILE A 175 2.02 22.34 11.45
N THR A 176 3.10 21.99 10.75
CA THR A 176 3.44 20.58 10.52
C THR A 176 3.77 19.85 11.82
N LEU A 177 4.43 20.50 12.78
CA LEU A 177 4.65 19.92 14.12
C LEU A 177 3.34 19.66 14.86
N TYR A 178 2.35 20.56 14.75
CA TYR A 178 1.03 20.33 15.33
C TYR A 178 0.31 19.15 14.67
N LEU A 179 0.37 19.04 13.33
CA LEU A 179 -0.18 17.91 12.59
C LEU A 179 0.49 16.59 12.99
N LEU A 180 1.81 16.58 13.19
CA LEU A 180 2.54 15.40 13.66
C LEU A 180 2.17 15.01 15.10
N GLY A 181 2.04 15.99 16.00
CA GLY A 181 1.58 15.74 17.36
C GLY A 181 0.16 15.16 17.38
N LEU A 182 -0.73 15.73 16.56
CA LEU A 182 -2.11 15.24 16.39
C LEU A 182 -2.12 13.83 15.80
N TRP A 183 -1.32 13.56 14.76
CA TRP A 183 -1.15 12.23 14.17
C TRP A 183 -0.86 11.17 15.24
N VAL A 184 0.14 11.42 16.09
CA VAL A 184 0.56 10.47 17.13
C VAL A 184 -0.59 10.17 18.09
N VAL A 185 -1.36 11.18 18.47
CA VAL A 185 -2.52 11.00 19.36
C VAL A 185 -3.66 10.27 18.68
N VAL A 186 -3.97 10.60 17.41
CA VAL A 186 -5.02 9.93 16.63
C VAL A 186 -4.66 8.46 16.41
N GLU A 187 -3.41 8.16 16.03
CA GLU A 187 -2.92 6.79 15.85
C GLU A 187 -3.03 5.99 17.15
N ALA A 188 -2.56 6.54 18.27
CA ALA A 188 -2.64 5.87 19.58
C ALA A 188 -4.10 5.62 20.01
N THR A 189 -4.98 6.59 19.74
CA THR A 189 -6.42 6.46 20.02
C THR A 189 -7.06 5.39 19.15
N LEU A 190 -6.69 5.34 17.87
CA LEU A 190 -7.21 4.38 16.91
C LEU A 190 -6.80 2.95 17.31
N VAL A 191 -5.52 2.73 17.61
CA VAL A 191 -5.02 1.42 18.07
C VAL A 191 -5.76 0.97 19.33
N ARG A 192 -5.96 1.89 20.29
CA ARG A 192 -6.72 1.57 21.51
C ARG A 192 -8.19 1.26 21.21
N SER A 193 -8.83 2.00 20.31
CA SER A 193 -10.24 1.79 19.95
C SER A 193 -10.47 0.40 19.34
N LEU A 194 -9.54 -0.05 18.48
CA LEU A 194 -9.56 -1.38 17.89
C LEU A 194 -9.32 -2.47 18.94
N ALA A 195 -8.35 -2.28 19.84
CA ALA A 195 -8.10 -3.22 20.93
C ALA A 195 -9.32 -3.40 21.86
N VAL A 196 -10.03 -2.30 22.15
CA VAL A 196 -11.28 -2.35 22.94
C VAL A 196 -12.40 -3.03 22.15
N ALA A 197 -12.54 -2.75 20.86
CA ALA A 197 -13.53 -3.39 20.00
C ALA A 197 -13.31 -4.92 19.92
N ALA A 198 -12.05 -5.34 19.73
CA ALA A 198 -11.65 -6.75 19.74
C ALA A 198 -12.02 -7.43 21.07
N ARG A 199 -11.70 -6.80 22.21
CA ARG A 199 -12.04 -7.33 23.54
C ARG A 199 -13.55 -7.42 23.77
N ARG A 200 -14.33 -6.43 23.32
CA ARG A 200 -15.80 -6.44 23.39
C ARG A 200 -16.40 -7.57 22.55
N LEU A 201 -15.87 -7.81 21.36
CA LEU A 201 -16.32 -8.87 20.47
C LEU A 201 -16.03 -10.26 21.05
N ALA A 202 -14.83 -10.45 21.62
CA ALA A 202 -14.46 -11.67 22.33
C ALA A 202 -15.41 -11.95 23.51
N TYR A 203 -15.69 -10.93 24.32
CA TYR A 203 -16.63 -11.06 25.45
C TYR A 203 -18.06 -11.40 25.00
N ARG A 204 -18.57 -10.77 23.93
CA ARG A 204 -19.89 -11.09 23.36
C ARG A 204 -19.97 -12.52 22.84
N ARG A 205 -18.93 -13.02 22.17
CA ARG A 205 -18.85 -14.41 21.70
C ARG A 205 -18.82 -15.40 22.86
N ALA A 206 -18.06 -15.10 23.92
CA ALA A 206 -18.03 -15.92 25.13
C ALA A 206 -19.41 -16.00 25.83
N LEU A 207 -20.11 -14.87 25.94
CA LEU A 207 -21.48 -14.84 26.46
C LEU A 207 -22.48 -15.59 25.58
N ALA A 208 -22.39 -15.44 24.25
CA ALA A 208 -23.26 -16.15 23.31
C ALA A 208 -23.09 -17.67 23.42
N ARG A 209 -21.85 -18.16 23.54
CA ARG A 209 -21.55 -19.58 23.77
C ARG A 209 -22.11 -20.08 25.11
N ARG A 210 -21.94 -19.31 26.20
CA ARG A 210 -22.53 -19.66 27.50
C ARG A 210 -24.06 -19.76 27.44
N ARG A 211 -24.72 -18.87 26.69
CA ARG A 211 -26.19 -18.92 26.51
C ARG A 211 -26.61 -20.13 25.66
N ALA A 212 -25.90 -20.41 24.57
CA ALA A 212 -26.14 -21.60 23.76
C ALA A 212 -25.94 -22.89 24.58
N GLN A 213 -24.89 -22.97 25.41
CA GLN A 213 -24.66 -24.11 26.31
C GLN A 213 -25.69 -24.24 27.43
N VAL A 214 -26.26 -23.14 27.95
CA VAL A 214 -27.34 -23.23 28.94
C VAL A 214 -28.66 -23.68 28.28
N GLN A 215 -28.87 -23.35 27.00
CA GLN A 215 -30.00 -23.84 26.22
C GLN A 215 -29.83 -25.31 25.78
N GLU A 216 -28.63 -25.74 25.41
CA GLU A 216 -28.33 -27.14 25.07
C GLU A 216 -28.17 -28.04 26.32
N GLY A 217 -27.61 -27.51 27.41
CA GLY A 217 -27.46 -28.19 28.70
C GLY A 217 -28.77 -28.37 29.48
N ALA A 218 -29.87 -27.78 29.00
CA ALA A 218 -31.21 -28.14 29.45
C ALA A 218 -31.66 -29.52 28.92
N GLU A 219 -31.00 -30.08 27.90
CA GLU A 219 -31.31 -31.41 27.33
C GLU A 219 -30.19 -32.47 27.50
N GLY A 220 -29.05 -32.14 28.11
CA GLY A 220 -28.17 -33.15 28.73
C GLY A 220 -26.67 -33.03 28.43
N GLY A 221 -25.88 -33.36 29.45
CA GLY A 221 -24.45 -33.72 29.34
C GLY A 221 -23.44 -32.57 29.35
N LEU A 222 -22.60 -32.53 30.40
CA LEU A 222 -21.43 -31.65 30.49
C LEU A 222 -20.29 -32.20 29.60
N GLU A 223 -20.21 -31.76 28.34
CA GLU A 223 -18.99 -31.93 27.55
C GLU A 223 -18.11 -30.67 27.61
N VAL A 224 -16.89 -30.85 28.11
CA VAL A 224 -15.84 -29.83 28.15
C VAL A 224 -15.31 -29.62 26.74
N VAL A 225 -15.74 -28.54 26.10
CA VAL A 225 -15.28 -28.16 24.76
C VAL A 225 -13.88 -27.55 24.85
N GLU A 226 -12.89 -28.28 24.33
CA GLU A 226 -11.54 -27.81 24.06
C GLU A 226 -11.59 -26.61 23.09
N GLU A 227 -10.92 -25.52 23.44
CA GLU A 227 -10.94 -24.28 22.67
C GLU A 227 -10.34 -24.51 21.27
N PRO A 228 -11.08 -24.35 20.17
CA PRO A 228 -10.43 -24.28 18.87
C PRO A 228 -9.65 -22.96 18.83
N PRO A 229 -8.35 -22.96 18.47
CA PRO A 229 -7.56 -21.74 18.40
C PRO A 229 -8.14 -20.89 17.29
N LEU A 230 -8.85 -19.83 17.66
CA LEU A 230 -9.45 -18.93 16.68
C LEU A 230 -8.40 -17.97 16.16
N ASP A 231 -8.44 -17.80 14.84
CA ASP A 231 -7.71 -16.87 13.96
C ASP A 231 -8.01 -15.38 14.28
N MET A 232 -7.99 -15.03 15.56
CA MET A 232 -8.30 -13.71 16.13
C MET A 232 -7.21 -12.67 15.81
N GLU A 233 -6.02 -13.12 15.44
CA GLU A 233 -4.92 -12.27 14.98
C GLU A 233 -5.19 -11.62 13.60
N GLN A 234 -5.87 -12.33 12.68
CA GLN A 234 -6.03 -11.84 11.31
C GLN A 234 -7.06 -10.70 11.20
N ILE A 235 -8.20 -10.78 11.90
CA ILE A 235 -9.25 -9.75 11.87
C ILE A 235 -8.77 -8.43 12.50
N ASN A 236 -7.90 -8.49 13.52
CA ASN A 236 -7.36 -7.32 14.19
C ASN A 236 -6.26 -6.63 13.36
N SER A 237 -5.38 -7.41 12.72
CA SER A 237 -4.26 -6.87 11.94
C SER A 237 -4.71 -6.19 10.64
N GLN A 238 -5.70 -6.75 9.92
CA GLN A 238 -6.25 -6.14 8.71
C GLN A 238 -6.94 -4.80 9.00
N SER A 239 -7.81 -4.76 10.02
CA SER A 239 -8.53 -3.55 10.41
C SER A 239 -7.58 -2.43 10.83
N LEU A 240 -6.50 -2.78 11.54
CA LEU A 240 -5.45 -1.84 11.95
C LEU A 240 -4.66 -1.30 10.75
N ARG A 241 -4.31 -2.16 9.78
CA ARG A 241 -3.61 -1.72 8.56
C ARG A 241 -4.46 -0.73 7.76
N LEU A 242 -5.73 -1.08 7.47
CA LEU A 242 -6.65 -0.19 6.74
C LEU A 242 -6.85 1.15 7.44
N SER A 243 -7.03 1.12 8.76
CA SER A 243 -7.21 2.33 9.55
C SER A 243 -5.98 3.24 9.52
N LYS A 244 -4.77 2.67 9.61
CA LYS A 244 -3.51 3.42 9.47
C LYS A 244 -3.37 4.06 8.08
N LEU A 245 -3.89 3.42 7.05
CA LEU A 245 -3.84 3.93 5.68
C LEU A 245 -4.79 5.12 5.49
N ILE A 246 -6.02 5.03 6.01
CA ILE A 246 -6.95 6.17 6.02
C ILE A 246 -6.34 7.35 6.76
N LEU A 247 -5.72 7.08 7.92
CA LEU A 247 -5.00 8.08 8.70
C LEU A 247 -3.89 8.72 7.83
N LEU A 248 -3.07 7.90 7.17
CA LEU A 248 -1.96 8.34 6.28
C LEU A 248 -2.45 9.24 5.15
N ILE A 249 -3.51 8.84 4.45
CA ILE A 249 -4.11 9.63 3.38
C ILE A 249 -4.61 10.98 3.94
N GLY A 250 -5.31 10.96 5.07
CA GLY A 250 -5.79 12.18 5.72
C GLY A 250 -4.65 13.12 6.13
N PHE A 251 -3.55 12.59 6.67
CA PHE A 251 -2.38 13.37 7.03
C PHE A 251 -1.66 13.94 5.82
N SER A 252 -1.47 13.15 4.76
CA SER A 252 -0.88 13.63 3.52
C SER A 252 -1.72 14.74 2.88
N ALA A 253 -3.06 14.63 2.94
CA ALA A 253 -3.96 15.68 2.48
C ALA A 253 -3.83 16.96 3.32
N LEU A 254 -3.80 16.86 4.65
CA LEU A 254 -3.58 18.00 5.53
C LEU A 254 -2.20 18.64 5.32
N LEU A 255 -1.17 17.82 5.12
CA LEU A 255 0.17 18.30 4.83
C LEU A 255 0.20 19.03 3.48
N TYR A 256 -0.45 18.49 2.45
CA TYR A 256 -0.60 19.16 1.15
C TYR A 256 -1.25 20.54 1.32
N LEU A 257 -2.34 20.66 2.09
CA LEU A 257 -3.00 21.95 2.33
C LEU A 257 -2.08 22.99 3.01
N VAL A 258 -1.15 22.54 3.85
CA VAL A 258 -0.19 23.44 4.54
C VAL A 258 0.90 23.96 3.58
N TRP A 259 1.27 23.17 2.57
CA TRP A 259 2.40 23.47 1.69
C TRP A 259 2.01 23.81 0.24
N SER A 260 0.73 23.69 -0.14
CA SER A 260 0.26 23.84 -1.52
C SER A 260 0.59 25.19 -2.14
N ASP A 261 0.60 26.24 -1.32
CA ASP A 261 0.95 27.60 -1.73
C ASP A 261 2.46 27.82 -1.91
N LEU A 262 3.33 26.99 -1.32
CA LEU A 262 4.76 27.00 -1.62
C LEU A 262 5.08 26.26 -2.92
N LEU A 263 4.30 25.23 -3.24
CA LEU A 263 4.51 24.44 -4.45
C LEU A 263 4.37 25.31 -5.71
N SER A 264 3.47 26.31 -5.70
CA SER A 264 3.37 27.26 -6.81
C SER A 264 4.58 28.20 -6.90
N VAL A 265 5.25 28.50 -5.79
CA VAL A 265 6.46 29.33 -5.77
C VAL A 265 7.65 28.62 -6.43
N LEU A 266 7.69 27.28 -6.40
CA LEU A 266 8.71 26.51 -7.09
C LEU A 266 8.71 26.78 -8.61
N GLY A 267 7.57 27.14 -9.21
CA GLY A 267 7.50 27.52 -10.62
C GLY A 267 8.28 28.80 -10.97
N TYR A 268 8.63 29.66 -9.99
CA TYR A 268 9.53 30.78 -10.26
C TYR A 268 10.97 30.32 -10.50
N LEU A 269 11.36 29.16 -9.95
CA LEU A 269 12.68 28.59 -10.11
C LEU A 269 12.89 27.99 -11.51
N ASP A 270 11.82 27.81 -12.30
CA ASP A 270 11.89 27.42 -13.71
C ASP A 270 12.72 28.43 -14.53
N ASN A 271 12.74 29.70 -14.12
CA ASN A 271 13.50 30.76 -14.78
C ASN A 271 15.00 30.73 -14.47
N VAL A 272 15.44 29.89 -13.52
CA VAL A 272 16.84 29.74 -13.15
C VAL A 272 17.34 28.42 -13.72
N SER A 273 17.90 28.48 -14.93
CA SER A 273 18.58 27.35 -15.56
C SER A 273 19.90 27.08 -14.83
N LEU A 274 20.09 25.83 -14.41
CA LEU A 274 21.35 25.32 -13.85
C LEU A 274 22.27 24.77 -14.94
N TRP A 275 21.68 24.25 -16.01
CA TRP A 275 22.39 23.69 -17.15
C TRP A 275 21.60 24.00 -18.42
N GLU A 276 22.25 24.62 -19.40
CA GLU A 276 21.71 24.82 -20.75
C GLU A 276 22.03 23.62 -21.66
N ALA A 277 21.00 22.96 -22.19
CA ALA A 277 21.18 21.84 -23.08
C ALA A 277 21.85 22.27 -24.40
N GLN A 278 22.83 21.50 -24.84
CA GLN A 278 23.45 21.66 -26.17
C GLN A 278 22.79 20.70 -27.17
N GLU A 279 22.73 21.10 -28.44
CA GLU A 279 22.16 20.29 -29.50
C GLU A 279 22.87 18.93 -29.61
N GLY A 280 22.13 17.83 -29.39
CA GLY A 280 22.66 16.45 -29.36
C GLY A 280 22.87 15.85 -27.98
N ASP A 281 22.66 16.60 -26.89
CA ASP A 281 22.81 16.10 -25.53
C ASP A 281 21.64 15.17 -25.14
N LEU A 282 21.77 14.35 -24.09
CA LEU A 282 20.68 13.44 -23.64
C LEU A 282 19.44 14.19 -23.11
N VAL A 283 19.65 15.42 -22.66
CA VAL A 283 18.64 16.32 -22.11
C VAL A 283 18.35 17.40 -23.16
N ASP A 284 17.09 17.53 -23.60
CA ASP A 284 16.75 18.44 -24.70
C ASP A 284 16.45 19.88 -24.22
N ASN A 285 16.11 20.04 -22.93
CA ASN A 285 15.75 21.33 -22.33
C ASN A 285 16.80 21.79 -21.31
N ALA A 286 16.87 23.09 -21.07
CA ALA A 286 17.65 23.60 -19.95
C ALA A 286 17.09 23.04 -18.64
N LEU A 287 17.96 22.42 -17.83
CA LEU A 287 17.62 21.89 -16.51
C LEU A 287 17.52 23.04 -15.52
N SER A 288 16.34 23.25 -14.97
CA SER A 288 16.10 24.27 -13.95
C SER A 288 16.26 23.71 -12.53
N ILE A 289 16.32 24.59 -11.53
CA ILE A 289 16.35 24.18 -10.11
C ILE A 289 15.06 23.42 -9.74
N SER A 290 13.91 23.84 -10.28
CA SER A 290 12.62 23.20 -10.01
C SER A 290 12.56 21.77 -10.56
N ASP A 291 13.18 21.49 -11.71
CA ASP A 291 13.29 20.14 -12.28
C ASP A 291 14.02 19.18 -11.33
N ILE A 292 15.11 19.63 -10.71
CA ILE A 292 15.84 18.83 -9.72
C ILE A 292 14.97 18.57 -8.49
N PHE A 293 14.29 19.58 -7.96
CA PHE A 293 13.38 19.42 -6.82
C PHE A 293 12.20 18.50 -7.15
N ALA A 294 11.62 18.64 -8.34
CA ALA A 294 10.51 17.81 -8.81
C ALA A 294 10.96 16.36 -9.01
N ALA A 295 12.15 16.11 -9.57
CA ALA A 295 12.71 14.78 -9.68
C ALA A 295 12.95 14.14 -8.30
N LEU A 296 13.49 14.89 -7.34
CA LEU A 296 13.68 14.41 -5.96
C LEU A 296 12.35 14.09 -5.28
N LEU A 297 11.32 14.91 -5.51
CA LEU A 297 9.96 14.67 -5.04
C LEU A 297 9.39 13.37 -5.65
N ILE A 298 9.54 13.17 -6.95
CA ILE A 298 9.08 11.96 -7.65
C ILE A 298 9.77 10.72 -7.08
N VAL A 299 11.09 10.77 -6.84
CA VAL A 299 11.83 9.66 -6.21
C VAL A 299 11.31 9.38 -4.80
N ALA A 300 11.08 10.41 -4.00
CA ALA A 300 10.54 10.26 -2.65
C ALA A 300 9.14 9.63 -2.66
N ILE A 301 8.24 10.14 -3.52
CA ILE A 301 6.89 9.61 -3.70
C ILE A 301 6.95 8.16 -4.19
N THR A 302 7.80 7.85 -5.16
CA THR A 302 7.99 6.50 -5.69
C THR A 302 8.41 5.53 -4.60
N PHE A 303 9.38 5.91 -3.76
CA PHE A 303 9.84 5.07 -2.65
C PHE A 303 8.73 4.82 -1.63
N ILE A 304 7.95 5.86 -1.30
CA ILE A 304 6.78 5.74 -0.43
C ILE A 304 5.73 4.82 -1.07
N MET A 305 5.39 5.01 -2.34
CA MET A 305 4.40 4.19 -3.03
C MET A 305 4.87 2.73 -3.12
N ALA A 306 6.10 2.47 -3.56
CA ALA A 306 6.63 1.12 -3.67
C ALA A 306 6.66 0.37 -2.33
N GLY A 307 6.93 1.07 -1.22
CA GLY A 307 6.89 0.47 0.11
C GLY A 307 5.48 0.21 0.67
N ASN A 308 4.47 0.99 0.25
CA ASN A 308 3.14 0.98 0.89
C ASN A 308 2.00 0.41 0.00
N LEU A 309 1.99 0.67 -1.30
CA LEU A 309 0.92 0.23 -2.22
C LEU A 309 0.81 -1.29 -2.36
N PRO A 310 1.91 -2.08 -2.45
CA PRO A 310 1.81 -3.54 -2.48
C PRO A 310 1.12 -4.13 -1.25
N GLY A 311 1.41 -3.58 -0.06
CA GLY A 311 0.76 -3.98 1.19
C GLY A 311 -0.69 -3.52 1.32
N LEU A 312 -1.05 -2.42 0.65
CA LEU A 312 -2.42 -1.93 0.49
C LEU A 312 -3.24 -2.88 -0.40
N LEU A 313 -2.71 -3.21 -1.58
CA LEU A 313 -3.35 -4.11 -2.54
C LEU A 313 -3.61 -5.48 -1.89
N GLU A 314 -2.63 -5.98 -1.15
CA GLU A 314 -2.74 -7.24 -0.43
C GLU A 314 -3.93 -7.25 0.53
N VAL A 315 -4.13 -6.19 1.31
CA VAL A 315 -5.21 -6.15 2.31
C VAL A 315 -6.56 -5.80 1.69
N MET A 316 -6.62 -4.84 0.78
CA MET A 316 -7.91 -4.37 0.24
C MET A 316 -8.52 -5.34 -0.75
N VAL A 317 -7.68 -5.93 -1.60
CA VAL A 317 -8.10 -6.71 -2.76
C VAL A 317 -7.70 -8.17 -2.60
N LEU A 318 -6.40 -8.47 -2.45
CA LEU A 318 -5.93 -9.85 -2.53
C LEU A 318 -6.39 -10.72 -1.36
N SER A 319 -6.56 -10.15 -0.16
CA SER A 319 -7.08 -10.88 1.01
C SER A 319 -8.54 -11.29 0.87
N ARG A 320 -9.30 -10.60 0.01
CA ARG A 320 -10.70 -10.93 -0.31
C ARG A 320 -10.82 -11.96 -1.42
N LEU A 321 -9.73 -12.23 -2.13
CA LEU A 321 -9.65 -13.23 -3.17
C LEU A 321 -9.08 -14.53 -2.56
N SER A 322 -9.66 -15.68 -2.92
CA SER A 322 -9.14 -16.99 -2.51
C SER A 322 -7.91 -17.35 -3.35
N LEU A 323 -6.81 -16.62 -3.17
CA LEU A 323 -5.55 -16.81 -3.88
C LEU A 323 -4.61 -17.73 -3.11
N LYS A 324 -3.79 -18.49 -3.83
CA LYS A 324 -2.66 -19.19 -3.23
C LYS A 324 -1.63 -18.16 -2.76
N GLN A 325 -0.96 -18.43 -1.64
CA GLN A 325 0.00 -17.50 -1.02
C GLN A 325 1.08 -16.99 -1.99
N GLY A 326 1.58 -17.87 -2.87
CA GLY A 326 2.56 -17.49 -3.89
C GLY A 326 2.03 -16.52 -4.97
N SER A 327 0.73 -16.58 -5.30
CA SER A 327 0.11 -15.69 -6.28
C SER A 327 -0.07 -14.28 -5.74
N ALA A 328 -0.49 -14.14 -4.48
CA ALA A 328 -0.64 -12.83 -3.85
C ALA A 328 0.72 -12.11 -3.76
N TYR A 329 1.76 -12.82 -3.32
CA TYR A 329 3.13 -12.29 -3.28
C TYR A 329 3.64 -11.86 -4.66
N ALA A 330 3.41 -12.66 -5.70
CA ALA A 330 3.81 -12.32 -7.06
C ALA A 330 3.12 -11.05 -7.56
N ILE A 331 1.81 -10.91 -7.33
CA ILE A 331 1.04 -9.72 -7.74
C ILE A 331 1.56 -8.46 -7.03
N SER A 332 1.76 -8.53 -5.71
CA SER A 332 2.30 -7.42 -4.93
C SER A 332 3.72 -7.03 -5.37
N SER A 333 4.57 -8.02 -5.67
CA SER A 333 5.93 -7.77 -6.16
C SER A 333 5.91 -7.11 -7.55
N LEU A 334 5.07 -7.60 -8.46
CA LEU A 334 4.89 -7.01 -9.78
C LEU A 334 4.43 -5.55 -9.69
N LEU A 335 3.45 -5.25 -8.83
CA LEU A 335 3.02 -3.88 -8.58
C LEU A 335 4.18 -3.00 -8.12
N SER A 336 5.01 -3.49 -7.18
CA SER A 336 6.19 -2.76 -6.71
C SER A 336 7.16 -2.45 -7.85
N TYR A 337 7.46 -3.43 -8.71
CA TYR A 337 8.34 -3.23 -9.86
C TYR A 337 7.76 -2.26 -10.88
N THR A 338 6.44 -2.30 -11.11
CA THR A 338 5.77 -1.33 -11.97
C THR A 338 5.88 0.09 -11.40
N ILE A 339 5.63 0.28 -10.09
CA ILE A 339 5.75 1.59 -9.43
C ILE A 339 7.18 2.13 -9.53
N VAL A 340 8.18 1.29 -9.25
CA VAL A 340 9.59 1.70 -9.32
C VAL A 340 9.99 2.02 -10.75
N GLY A 341 9.61 1.18 -11.72
CA GLY A 341 9.90 1.40 -13.14
C GLY A 341 9.28 2.69 -13.67
N THR A 342 8.01 2.95 -13.37
CA THR A 342 7.35 4.20 -13.80
C THR A 342 7.91 5.42 -13.08
N GLY A 343 8.23 5.30 -11.79
CA GLY A 343 8.88 6.38 -11.02
C GLY A 343 10.26 6.75 -11.56
N ILE A 344 11.05 5.78 -12.02
CA ILE A 344 12.34 6.03 -12.69
C ILE A 344 12.13 6.79 -14.00
N VAL A 345 11.20 6.32 -14.84
CA VAL A 345 10.90 6.96 -16.13
C VAL A 345 10.39 8.40 -15.93
N MET A 346 9.48 8.61 -14.98
CA MET A 346 8.99 9.95 -14.63
C MET A 346 10.12 10.84 -14.11
N GLY A 347 10.95 10.33 -13.19
CA GLY A 347 12.08 11.10 -12.64
C GLY A 347 13.08 11.52 -13.72
N LEU A 348 13.43 10.63 -14.64
CA LEU A 348 14.31 10.94 -15.79
C LEU A 348 13.66 11.95 -16.73
N SER A 349 12.36 11.79 -17.02
CA SER A 349 11.62 12.75 -17.86
C SER A 349 11.57 14.15 -17.24
N THR A 350 11.43 14.25 -15.91
CA THR A 350 11.47 15.53 -15.19
C THR A 350 12.86 16.14 -15.19
N LEU A 351 13.93 15.33 -15.22
CA LEU A 351 15.30 15.81 -15.44
C LEU A 351 15.58 16.18 -16.92
N GLY A 352 14.54 16.36 -17.73
CA GLY A 352 14.65 16.80 -19.12
C GLY A 352 15.18 15.74 -20.09
N VAL A 353 15.33 14.48 -19.68
CA VAL A 353 15.61 13.38 -20.61
C VAL A 353 14.42 13.26 -21.55
N SER A 354 14.69 13.38 -22.85
CA SER A 354 13.60 13.46 -23.82
C SER A 354 12.80 12.17 -23.90
N TRP A 355 11.49 12.34 -24.08
CA TRP A 355 10.58 11.21 -24.18
C TRP A 355 10.96 10.28 -25.33
N ASP A 356 11.45 10.82 -26.45
CA ASP A 356 11.90 10.03 -27.60
C ASP A 356 13.02 9.04 -27.21
N LYS A 357 13.98 9.47 -26.39
CA LYS A 357 15.09 8.61 -25.91
C LYS A 357 14.59 7.56 -24.91
N LEU A 358 13.72 7.96 -23.97
CA LEU A 358 13.11 7.04 -23.01
C LEU A 358 12.19 6.02 -23.69
N GLN A 359 11.48 6.43 -24.74
CA GLN A 359 10.58 5.59 -25.51
C GLN A 359 11.34 4.42 -26.14
N TRP A 360 12.54 4.64 -26.70
CA TRP A 360 13.36 3.55 -27.24
C TRP A 360 13.75 2.52 -26.18
N LEU A 361 14.15 2.97 -24.98
CA LEU A 361 14.47 2.08 -23.86
C LEU A 361 13.25 1.28 -23.41
N VAL A 362 12.11 1.95 -23.19
CA VAL A 362 10.85 1.32 -22.79
C VAL A 362 10.37 0.35 -23.87
N ALA A 363 10.47 0.72 -25.14
CA ALA A 363 10.09 -0.13 -26.28
C ALA A 363 10.98 -1.38 -26.35
N ALA A 364 12.31 -1.24 -26.30
CA ALA A 364 13.23 -2.36 -26.34
C ALA A 364 13.01 -3.33 -25.17
N LEU A 365 12.84 -2.80 -23.95
CA LEU A 365 12.50 -3.60 -22.77
C LEU A 365 11.16 -4.30 -22.94
N SER A 366 10.12 -3.59 -23.39
CA SER A 366 8.78 -4.16 -23.57
C SER A 366 8.75 -5.25 -24.63
N VAL A 367 9.48 -5.07 -25.74
CA VAL A 367 9.64 -6.08 -26.79
C VAL A 367 10.38 -7.30 -26.27
N GLY A 368 11.51 -7.11 -25.57
CA GLY A 368 12.24 -8.22 -24.95
C GLY A 368 11.41 -9.01 -23.95
N LEU A 369 10.64 -8.31 -23.11
CA LEU A 369 9.70 -8.92 -22.15
C LEU A 369 8.57 -9.66 -22.88
N GLY A 370 8.05 -9.10 -23.97
CA GLY A 370 7.04 -9.73 -24.83
C GLY A 370 7.53 -11.03 -25.46
N PHE A 371 8.75 -11.06 -25.98
CA PHE A 371 9.37 -12.30 -26.49
C PHE A 371 9.56 -13.33 -25.37
N GLY A 372 9.99 -12.91 -24.16
CA GLY A 372 10.13 -13.81 -23.01
C GLY A 372 8.81 -14.40 -22.52
N LEU A 373 7.71 -13.64 -22.61
CA LEU A 373 6.36 -14.07 -22.20
C LEU A 373 5.55 -14.75 -23.30
N GLN A 374 6.07 -14.79 -24.54
CA GLN A 374 5.34 -15.26 -25.73
C GLN A 374 4.74 -16.65 -25.52
N GLU A 375 5.51 -17.59 -24.98
CA GLU A 375 5.05 -18.98 -24.79
C GLU A 375 3.97 -19.08 -23.70
N ILE A 376 4.06 -18.27 -22.64
CA ILE A 376 3.03 -18.21 -21.60
C ILE A 376 1.72 -17.68 -22.18
N PHE A 377 1.82 -16.63 -23.00
CA PHE A 377 0.65 -16.02 -23.63
C PHE A 377 0.00 -16.94 -24.65
N ALA A 378 0.79 -17.64 -25.47
CA ALA A 378 0.28 -18.63 -26.42
C ALA A 378 -0.49 -19.76 -25.72
N ASN A 379 0.05 -20.29 -24.60
CA ASN A 379 -0.63 -21.32 -23.81
C ASN A 379 -1.93 -20.79 -23.15
N PHE A 380 -1.93 -19.54 -22.69
CA PHE A 380 -3.13 -18.91 -22.14
C PHE A 380 -4.25 -18.77 -23.17
N ILE A 381 -3.94 -18.17 -24.33
CA ILE A 381 -4.92 -17.99 -25.43
C ILE A 381 -5.42 -19.35 -25.92
N SER A 382 -4.53 -20.34 -26.07
CA SER A 382 -4.92 -21.70 -26.45
C SER A 382 -5.87 -22.32 -25.42
N GLY A 383 -5.65 -22.06 -24.12
CA GLY A 383 -6.57 -22.47 -23.07
C GLY A 383 -7.96 -21.85 -23.20
N LEU A 384 -8.05 -20.56 -23.55
CA LEU A 384 -9.34 -19.89 -23.81
C LEU A 384 -10.04 -20.48 -25.04
N ILE A 385 -9.31 -20.71 -26.13
CA ILE A 385 -9.84 -21.35 -27.35
C ILE A 385 -10.45 -22.71 -27.01
N ILE A 386 -9.73 -23.55 -26.26
CA ILE A 386 -10.23 -24.87 -25.84
C ILE A 386 -11.52 -24.74 -25.01
N LEU A 387 -11.63 -23.75 -24.12
CA LEU A 387 -12.83 -23.56 -23.29
C LEU A 387 -14.04 -23.08 -24.10
N PHE A 388 -13.84 -22.22 -25.09
CA PHE A 388 -14.89 -21.65 -25.92
C PHE A 388 -15.35 -22.61 -27.04
N GLU A 389 -14.41 -23.12 -27.82
CA GLU A 389 -14.71 -23.99 -28.97
C GLU A 389 -14.95 -25.45 -28.54
N ARG A 390 -14.46 -25.84 -27.36
CA ARG A 390 -14.59 -27.19 -26.78
C ARG A 390 -14.19 -28.32 -27.75
N PRO A 391 -13.01 -28.27 -28.41
CA PRO A 391 -12.51 -29.37 -29.26
C PRO A 391 -12.18 -30.63 -28.44
N ILE A 392 -11.96 -30.47 -27.13
CA ILE A 392 -11.82 -31.53 -26.13
C ILE A 392 -12.62 -31.15 -24.88
N ARG A 393 -13.15 -32.17 -24.21
CA ARG A 393 -13.90 -32.05 -22.96
C ARG A 393 -13.27 -32.92 -21.89
N ILE A 394 -13.50 -32.57 -20.62
CA ILE A 394 -13.11 -33.44 -19.50
C ILE A 394 -13.88 -34.75 -19.64
N GLY A 395 -13.16 -35.87 -19.65
CA GLY A 395 -13.69 -37.21 -19.91
C GLY A 395 -13.50 -37.71 -21.35
N ASP A 396 -13.05 -36.86 -22.28
CA ASP A 396 -12.81 -37.31 -23.65
C ASP A 396 -11.59 -38.24 -23.75
N THR A 397 -11.71 -39.29 -24.56
CA THR A 397 -10.59 -40.15 -24.92
C THR A 397 -9.89 -39.57 -26.13
N ILE A 398 -8.60 -39.28 -26.00
CA ILE A 398 -7.84 -38.58 -27.03
C ILE A 398 -6.51 -39.26 -27.32
N THR A 399 -6.02 -39.03 -28.54
CA THR A 399 -4.65 -39.31 -28.96
C THR A 399 -3.99 -38.02 -29.43
N LEU A 400 -2.82 -37.69 -28.89
CA LEU A 400 -2.00 -36.56 -29.31
C LEU A 400 -0.56 -37.05 -29.56
N GLY A 401 -0.15 -37.10 -30.83
CA GLY A 401 1.10 -37.75 -31.21
C GLY A 401 1.11 -39.23 -30.77
N ASN A 402 2.05 -39.60 -29.90
CA ASN A 402 2.17 -40.95 -29.34
C ASN A 402 1.51 -41.12 -27.96
N LEU A 403 0.85 -40.07 -27.46
CA LEU A 403 0.21 -40.08 -26.15
C LEU A 403 -1.27 -40.43 -26.31
N HIS A 404 -1.71 -41.43 -25.55
CA HIS A 404 -3.09 -41.86 -25.47
C HIS A 404 -3.61 -41.70 -24.05
N GLY A 405 -4.87 -41.29 -23.89
CA GLY A 405 -5.44 -41.21 -22.56
C GLY A 405 -6.75 -40.43 -22.51
N THR A 406 -7.25 -40.23 -21.30
CA THR A 406 -8.49 -39.49 -21.04
C THR A 406 -8.19 -38.12 -20.45
N VAL A 407 -8.84 -37.07 -20.96
CA VAL A 407 -8.68 -35.71 -20.42
C VAL A 407 -9.26 -35.64 -19.01
N SER A 408 -8.41 -35.39 -18.01
CA SER A 408 -8.84 -35.36 -16.60
C SER A 408 -9.09 -33.94 -16.07
N ARG A 409 -8.32 -32.95 -16.53
CA ARG A 409 -8.47 -31.56 -16.09
C ARG A 409 -7.92 -30.56 -17.09
N ILE A 410 -8.67 -29.51 -17.40
CA ILE A 410 -8.22 -28.39 -18.23
C ILE A 410 -7.89 -27.20 -17.31
N ARG A 411 -6.66 -26.67 -17.39
CA ARG A 411 -6.24 -25.45 -16.66
C ARG A 411 -5.83 -24.36 -17.65
N ILE A 412 -5.57 -23.17 -17.12
CA ILE A 412 -5.26 -21.96 -17.89
C ILE A 412 -4.07 -22.09 -18.86
N ARG A 413 -3.04 -22.88 -18.53
CA ARG A 413 -1.81 -23.02 -19.34
C ARG A 413 -1.54 -24.43 -19.86
N ALA A 414 -2.20 -25.43 -19.29
CA ALA A 414 -1.94 -26.82 -19.59
C ALA A 414 -3.16 -27.68 -19.26
N THR A 415 -3.32 -28.77 -19.99
CA THR A 415 -4.34 -29.78 -19.78
C THR A 415 -3.69 -31.06 -19.27
N THR A 416 -4.30 -31.67 -18.26
CA THR A 416 -3.88 -32.93 -17.68
C THR A 416 -4.63 -34.06 -18.38
N VAL A 417 -3.87 -35.03 -18.90
CA VAL A 417 -4.38 -36.25 -19.51
C VAL A 417 -3.93 -37.42 -18.65
N THR A 418 -4.83 -38.35 -18.38
CA THR A 418 -4.53 -39.56 -17.61
C THR A 418 -4.44 -40.73 -18.58
N ASP A 419 -3.27 -41.36 -18.66
CA ASP A 419 -3.03 -42.55 -19.49
C ASP A 419 -3.66 -43.80 -18.85
N PHE A 420 -3.75 -44.91 -19.58
CA PHE A 420 -4.28 -46.20 -19.13
C PHE A 420 -3.52 -46.76 -17.91
N ASP A 421 -2.24 -46.42 -17.77
CA ASP A 421 -1.40 -46.70 -16.59
C ASP A 421 -1.69 -45.77 -15.38
N ARG A 422 -2.70 -44.92 -15.46
CA ARG A 422 -3.03 -43.86 -14.47
C ARG A 422 -1.94 -42.81 -14.23
N LYS A 423 -1.03 -42.63 -15.20
CA LYS A 423 -0.03 -41.54 -15.17
C LYS A 423 -0.70 -40.21 -15.53
N GLU A 424 -0.47 -39.16 -14.75
CA GLU A 424 -0.90 -37.80 -15.11
C GLU A 424 0.15 -37.12 -16.00
N ILE A 425 -0.24 -36.81 -17.23
CA ILE A 425 0.60 -36.15 -18.23
C ILE A 425 0.12 -34.72 -18.39
N ILE A 426 1.02 -33.75 -18.17
CA ILE A 426 0.72 -32.32 -18.26
C ILE A 426 1.15 -31.83 -19.64
N ILE A 427 0.18 -31.49 -20.48
CA ILE A 427 0.41 -31.08 -21.86
C ILE A 427 0.12 -29.57 -21.99
N PRO A 428 1.04 -28.76 -22.53
CA PRO A 428 0.79 -27.34 -22.78
C PRO A 428 -0.44 -27.14 -23.66
N ASN A 429 -1.26 -26.13 -23.35
CA ASN A 429 -2.50 -25.92 -24.11
C ASN A 429 -2.24 -25.59 -25.58
N LYS A 430 -1.11 -24.92 -25.88
CA LYS A 430 -0.70 -24.59 -27.25
C LYS A 430 -0.66 -25.83 -28.14
N THR A 431 -0.14 -26.94 -27.62
CA THR A 431 -0.01 -28.21 -28.35
C THR A 431 -1.35 -28.73 -28.87
N PHE A 432 -2.45 -28.57 -28.13
CA PHE A 432 -3.78 -29.02 -28.58
C PHE A 432 -4.37 -28.17 -29.71
N VAL A 433 -3.89 -26.94 -29.87
CA VAL A 433 -4.38 -26.01 -30.90
C VAL A 433 -3.49 -26.09 -32.15
N THR A 434 -2.19 -26.34 -31.98
CA THR A 434 -1.23 -26.36 -33.09
C THR A 434 -1.01 -27.74 -33.72
N ASP A 435 -1.12 -28.81 -32.93
CA ASP A 435 -0.75 -30.15 -33.37
C ASP A 435 -1.99 -30.99 -33.71
N GLN A 436 -1.78 -32.07 -34.48
CA GLN A 436 -2.86 -32.97 -34.85
C GLN A 436 -3.34 -33.79 -33.64
N LEU A 437 -4.62 -33.63 -33.30
CA LEU A 437 -5.31 -34.33 -32.22
C LEU A 437 -6.39 -35.25 -32.81
N ILE A 438 -6.48 -36.48 -32.28
CA ILE A 438 -7.61 -37.39 -32.55
C ILE A 438 -8.48 -37.45 -31.30
N ASN A 439 -9.74 -37.02 -31.40
CA ASN A 439 -10.73 -37.18 -30.34
C ASN A 439 -11.69 -38.32 -30.69
N TRP A 440 -11.67 -39.38 -29.89
CA TRP A 440 -12.44 -40.59 -30.13
C TRP A 440 -13.89 -40.50 -29.64
N SER A 441 -14.21 -39.50 -28.81
CA SER A 441 -15.51 -39.34 -28.15
C SER A 441 -16.20 -38.00 -28.45
N LEU A 442 -15.73 -37.24 -29.45
CA LEU A 442 -16.22 -35.88 -29.73
C LEU A 442 -17.70 -35.84 -30.14
N SER A 443 -18.08 -36.67 -31.13
CA SER A 443 -19.42 -36.68 -31.73
C SER A 443 -20.26 -37.86 -31.27
N ASP A 444 -19.63 -39.01 -31.02
CA ASP A 444 -20.26 -40.25 -30.61
C ASP A 444 -19.22 -41.11 -29.85
N ASN A 445 -19.66 -41.93 -28.90
CA ASN A 445 -18.80 -42.85 -28.15
C ASN A 445 -18.61 -44.19 -28.89
N ILE A 446 -19.19 -44.35 -30.08
CA ILE A 446 -19.06 -45.56 -30.91
C ILE A 446 -17.79 -45.48 -31.77
N THR A 447 -16.80 -46.31 -31.43
CA THR A 447 -15.57 -46.47 -32.22
C THR A 447 -15.62 -47.72 -33.09
N ARG A 448 -15.05 -47.66 -34.31
CA ARG A 448 -14.91 -48.82 -35.19
C ARG A 448 -13.72 -49.66 -34.78
N VAL A 449 -13.96 -50.92 -34.43
CA VAL A 449 -12.92 -51.94 -34.25
C VAL A 449 -12.78 -52.72 -35.55
N VAL A 450 -11.55 -52.86 -36.06
CA VAL A 450 -11.24 -53.70 -37.22
C VAL A 450 -10.57 -54.97 -36.71
N LEU A 451 -11.19 -56.12 -36.97
CA LEU A 451 -10.66 -57.42 -36.61
C LEU A 451 -10.16 -58.12 -37.87
N THR A 452 -8.87 -58.47 -37.90
CA THR A 452 -8.28 -59.28 -38.96
C THR A 452 -8.16 -60.71 -38.46
N TYR A 453 -8.79 -61.65 -39.15
CA TYR A 453 -8.78 -63.07 -38.82
C TYR A 453 -8.44 -63.89 -40.06
N GLY A 454 -7.73 -65.00 -39.88
CA GLY A 454 -7.42 -65.95 -40.95
C GLY A 454 -8.38 -67.14 -40.91
N VAL A 455 -8.83 -67.59 -42.09
CA VAL A 455 -9.60 -68.84 -42.24
C VAL A 455 -8.85 -69.81 -43.15
N ALA A 456 -9.03 -71.12 -42.91
CA ALA A 456 -8.37 -72.16 -43.70
C ALA A 456 -8.81 -72.07 -45.18
N HIS A 457 -7.87 -72.32 -46.11
CA HIS A 457 -8.18 -72.33 -47.54
C HIS A 457 -9.23 -73.40 -47.87
N GLY A 458 -10.23 -73.02 -48.67
CA GLY A 458 -11.39 -73.87 -48.99
C GLY A 458 -12.57 -73.76 -48.00
N SER A 459 -12.47 -72.93 -46.96
CA SER A 459 -13.61 -72.67 -46.05
C SER A 459 -14.78 -72.02 -46.78
N ASP A 460 -16.00 -72.40 -46.42
CA ASP A 460 -17.24 -71.80 -46.91
C ASP A 460 -17.38 -70.36 -46.40
N MET A 461 -17.04 -69.38 -47.25
CA MET A 461 -17.04 -67.95 -46.92
C MET A 461 -18.43 -67.43 -46.49
N PRO A 462 -19.55 -67.79 -47.15
CA PRO A 462 -20.90 -67.54 -46.64
C PRO A 462 -21.11 -68.02 -45.21
N LYS A 463 -20.65 -69.24 -44.88
CA LYS A 463 -20.79 -69.80 -43.52
C LYS A 463 -19.94 -69.05 -42.50
N VAL A 464 -18.72 -68.66 -42.87
CA VAL A 464 -17.83 -67.83 -42.05
C VAL A 464 -18.47 -66.48 -41.75
N HIS A 465 -19.00 -65.78 -42.76
CA HIS A 465 -19.70 -64.50 -42.59
C HIS A 465 -20.91 -64.64 -41.65
N GLN A 466 -21.70 -65.71 -41.78
CA GLN A 466 -22.85 -65.97 -40.91
C GLN A 466 -22.42 -66.13 -39.45
N LEU A 467 -21.37 -66.91 -39.19
CA LEU A 467 -20.88 -67.17 -37.84
C LEU A 467 -20.29 -65.92 -37.19
N LEU A 468 -19.54 -65.12 -37.94
CA LEU A 468 -18.96 -63.87 -37.44
C LEU A 468 -20.02 -62.81 -37.14
N ARG A 469 -21.05 -62.72 -37.98
CA ARG A 469 -22.19 -61.86 -37.70
C ARG A 469 -22.93 -62.30 -36.44
N LYS A 470 -23.17 -63.60 -36.28
CA LYS A 470 -23.79 -64.15 -35.06
C LYS A 470 -22.96 -63.80 -33.82
N ALA A 471 -21.64 -63.98 -33.88
CA ALA A 471 -20.74 -63.64 -32.78
C ALA A 471 -20.71 -62.13 -32.46
N ALA A 472 -20.82 -61.27 -33.48
CA ALA A 472 -20.94 -59.82 -33.29
C ALA A 472 -22.28 -59.45 -32.63
N ASP A 473 -23.39 -60.02 -33.08
CA ASP A 473 -24.74 -59.78 -32.55
C ASP A 473 -24.89 -60.28 -31.10
N GLU A 474 -24.14 -61.32 -30.70
CA GLU A 474 -24.08 -61.84 -29.32
C GLU A 474 -23.21 -60.99 -28.38
N ASN A 475 -22.40 -60.05 -28.88
CA ASN A 475 -21.51 -59.23 -28.06
C ASN A 475 -22.26 -58.03 -27.45
N PRO A 476 -22.34 -57.90 -26.11
CA PRO A 476 -23.05 -56.78 -25.46
C PRO A 476 -22.47 -55.38 -25.79
N ALA A 477 -21.20 -55.30 -26.20
CA ALA A 477 -20.54 -54.04 -26.56
C ALA A 477 -20.75 -53.66 -28.04
N TYR A 478 -21.40 -54.50 -28.84
CA TYR A 478 -21.74 -54.19 -30.23
C TYR A 478 -22.97 -53.29 -30.31
N SER A 479 -22.88 -52.21 -31.10
CA SER A 479 -24.01 -51.31 -31.35
C SER A 479 -24.74 -51.71 -32.64
N PRO A 480 -26.01 -52.18 -32.58
CA PRO A 480 -26.75 -52.66 -33.74
C PRO A 480 -27.16 -51.55 -34.73
N THR A 481 -26.97 -50.27 -34.37
CA THR A 481 -27.32 -49.13 -35.23
C THR A 481 -26.33 -48.92 -36.39
N ARG A 482 -25.17 -49.59 -36.39
CA ARG A 482 -24.21 -49.59 -37.50
C ARG A 482 -23.86 -51.02 -37.93
N ASN A 483 -24.20 -51.37 -39.17
CA ASN A 483 -23.97 -52.72 -39.70
C ASN A 483 -22.46 -53.06 -39.77
N PRO A 484 -22.03 -54.26 -39.34
CA PRO A 484 -20.67 -54.74 -39.56
C PRO A 484 -20.42 -54.84 -41.07
N ARG A 485 -19.25 -54.35 -41.49
CA ARG A 485 -18.76 -54.53 -42.86
C ARG A 485 -17.74 -55.64 -42.86
N PHE A 486 -18.03 -56.70 -43.62
CA PHE A 486 -17.11 -57.80 -43.86
C PHE A 486 -16.48 -57.58 -45.24
N SER A 487 -15.16 -57.46 -45.30
CA SER A 487 -14.40 -57.46 -46.55
C SER A 487 -13.56 -58.74 -46.58
N ALA A 488 -13.68 -59.50 -47.67
CA ALA A 488 -12.89 -60.70 -47.92
C ALA A 488 -11.60 -60.36 -48.66
#